data_AF-A0A9D0P030-F1
#
_entry.id   AF-A0A9D0P030-F1
#
_cell.length_a   1.000
_cell.length_b   1.000
_cell.length_c   1.000
_cell.angle_alpha   90.00
_cell.angle_beta   90.00
_cell.angle_gamma   90.00
#
_symmetry.space_group_name_H-M   'P 1'
#
loop_
_entity.id
_entity.type
_entity.pdbx_description
1 polymer ?
#
loop_
_entity_poly.entity_id
_entity_poly.type
_entity_poly.pdbx_seq_one_letter_code
_entity_poly.pdbx_strand_id
1 'polypeptide(L)'
;MPKTIKTTTAKEFYDSVDAICHAGLKSTLNRETHVYDLQIMDKSQINTYEYYPTEDLTSTAICLIGITRAQIAPESLDLDIQQTLESLYDLSKKRHYAGGFGLIVWANAVCNGLDIETLQFRCGVSLDNISKHCASLTTMEVSWLASGLAHELKRSGNDKTRALLDVAVDELINVRFQKEHGAVSHTSDKSGGHDVRRWIANFADQVYTIQALAFTAIVTKNDQAQQVSDAIAAKMVELQGDKGQWWWHYDAKRGGVPQPYSVYSVHQHGMAPMALRALESAGGTAHENAIVMSRSWLDDNELGVKMVDPDQPTIWRSIEYNEGKLSDITRKTRSLLGLAGDQSRSPAPALKMNFETRPYEWAWCIYAGAIERKIDPTLHIV
;
A
#
# COMPACT_ATOMS: atom_id res chain seq x y z
N MET A 1 20.28 28.37 13.07
CA MET A 1 19.05 28.28 13.89
C MET A 1 18.17 27.20 13.27
N PRO A 2 17.75 26.16 14.00
CA PRO A 2 16.81 25.20 13.45
C PRO A 2 15.51 25.95 13.14
N LYS A 3 15.02 25.87 11.89
CA LYS A 3 13.69 26.37 11.56
C LYS A 3 12.71 25.61 12.45
N THR A 4 11.97 26.33 13.30
CA THR A 4 10.83 25.77 14.01
C THR A 4 9.81 25.40 12.94
N ILE A 5 9.83 24.14 12.49
CA ILE A 5 8.80 23.61 11.59
C ILE A 5 7.50 23.71 12.38
N LYS A 6 6.56 24.55 11.92
CA LYS A 6 5.19 24.48 12.41
C LYS A 6 4.68 23.10 12.02
N THR A 7 4.63 22.18 12.98
CA THR A 7 4.05 20.86 12.78
C THR A 7 2.54 21.03 12.69
N THR A 8 2.02 21.02 11.46
CA THR A 8 0.59 20.86 11.19
C THR A 8 0.11 19.57 11.85
N THR A 9 -1.00 19.62 12.57
CA THR A 9 -1.58 18.41 13.18
C THR A 9 -2.03 17.44 12.09
N ALA A 10 -2.14 16.14 12.40
CA ALA A 10 -2.63 15.16 11.43
C ALA A 10 -4.00 15.57 10.85
N LYS A 11 -4.91 16.00 11.72
CA LYS A 11 -6.25 16.47 11.33
C LYS A 11 -6.18 17.65 10.35
N GLU A 12 -5.42 18.70 10.67
CA GLU A 12 -5.28 19.87 9.79
C GLU A 12 -4.69 19.50 8.43
N PHE A 13 -3.71 18.58 8.39
CA PHE A 13 -3.14 18.11 7.14
C PHE A 13 -4.21 17.42 6.28
N TYR A 14 -4.90 16.42 6.81
CA TYR A 14 -5.90 15.69 6.02
C TYR A 14 -7.07 16.61 5.61
N ASP A 15 -7.51 17.52 6.49
CA ASP A 15 -8.58 18.47 6.17
C ASP A 15 -8.18 19.38 4.99
N SER A 16 -6.88 19.68 4.85
CA SER A 16 -6.37 20.50 3.74
C SER A 16 -6.33 19.76 2.39
N VAL A 17 -6.27 18.42 2.38
CA VAL A 17 -6.17 17.61 1.16
C VAL A 17 -7.46 16.84 0.82
N ASP A 18 -8.47 16.83 1.71
CA ASP A 18 -9.74 16.13 1.49
C ASP A 18 -10.42 16.55 0.18
N ALA A 19 -10.51 17.86 -0.10
CA ALA A 19 -11.15 18.37 -1.30
C ALA A 19 -10.43 17.92 -2.58
N ILE A 20 -9.09 17.87 -2.54
CA ILE A 20 -8.26 17.39 -3.65
C ILE A 20 -8.48 15.88 -3.85
N CYS A 21 -8.49 15.10 -2.77
CA CYS A 21 -8.70 13.66 -2.85
C CYS A 21 -10.09 13.31 -3.36
N HIS A 22 -11.12 14.02 -2.89
CA HIS A 22 -12.50 13.86 -3.36
C HIS A 22 -12.63 14.17 -4.86
N ALA A 23 -12.06 15.30 -5.30
CA ALA A 23 -12.05 15.68 -6.71
C ALA A 23 -11.32 14.65 -7.59
N GLY A 24 -10.15 14.17 -7.16
CA GLY A 24 -9.37 13.17 -7.88
C GLY A 24 -10.08 11.81 -7.99
N LEU A 25 -10.70 11.34 -6.91
CA LEU A 25 -11.53 10.14 -6.96
C LEU A 25 -12.72 10.31 -7.91
N LYS A 26 -13.41 11.45 -7.85
CA LYS A 26 -14.53 11.72 -8.75
C LYS A 26 -14.11 11.77 -10.21
N SER A 27 -12.98 12.40 -10.53
CA SER A 27 -12.52 12.54 -11.92
C SER A 27 -11.97 11.25 -12.52
N THR A 28 -11.55 10.30 -11.68
CA THR A 28 -10.92 9.04 -12.13
C THR A 28 -11.83 7.82 -12.13
N LEU A 29 -13.05 7.94 -11.63
CA LEU A 29 -14.10 6.95 -11.85
C LEU A 29 -14.59 7.05 -13.30
N ASN A 30 -14.42 5.97 -14.06
CA ASN A 30 -14.94 5.88 -15.41
C ASN A 30 -16.40 5.42 -15.39
N ARG A 31 -17.29 6.29 -15.88
CA ARG A 31 -18.75 6.05 -15.86
C ARG A 31 -19.21 4.98 -16.85
N GLU A 32 -18.41 4.64 -17.85
CA GLU A 32 -18.75 3.61 -18.83
C GLU A 32 -18.38 2.22 -18.32
N THR A 33 -17.23 2.09 -17.67
CA THR A 33 -16.70 0.82 -17.16
C THR A 33 -17.05 0.57 -15.69
N HIS A 34 -17.47 1.62 -14.98
CA HIS A 34 -17.74 1.64 -13.53
C HIS A 34 -16.53 1.26 -12.68
N VAL A 35 -15.31 1.49 -13.18
CA VAL A 35 -14.05 1.20 -12.47
C VAL A 35 -13.14 2.43 -12.46
N TYR A 36 -12.15 2.42 -11.57
CA TYR A 36 -11.13 3.47 -11.45
C TYR A 36 -9.96 3.16 -12.40
N ASP A 37 -10.21 3.33 -13.70
CA ASP A 37 -9.24 3.04 -14.77
C ASP A 37 -8.64 4.30 -15.42
N LEU A 38 -8.87 5.48 -14.85
CA LEU A 38 -8.32 6.75 -15.33
C LEU A 38 -7.25 7.28 -14.36
N GLN A 39 -6.20 7.91 -14.87
CA GLN A 39 -5.14 8.54 -14.08
C GLN A 39 -4.73 9.89 -14.67
N ILE A 40 -4.04 10.69 -13.86
CA ILE A 40 -3.38 11.92 -14.32
C ILE A 40 -1.94 11.56 -14.68
N MET A 41 -1.50 11.92 -15.88
CA MET A 41 -0.11 11.81 -16.32
C MET A 41 0.23 13.04 -17.17
N ASP A 42 1.31 13.74 -16.80
CA ASP A 42 1.73 14.99 -17.43
C ASP A 42 0.57 15.99 -17.59
N LYS A 43 -0.23 16.12 -16.54
CA LYS A 43 -1.42 17.00 -16.46
C LYS A 43 -2.56 16.65 -17.44
N SER A 44 -2.50 15.46 -18.03
CA SER A 44 -3.54 14.92 -18.91
C SER A 44 -4.18 13.69 -18.28
N GLN A 45 -5.45 13.46 -18.58
CA GLN A 45 -6.15 12.25 -18.13
C GLN A 45 -5.98 11.14 -19.16
N ILE A 46 -5.54 9.96 -18.73
CA ILE A 46 -5.28 8.79 -19.57
C ILE A 46 -5.79 7.51 -18.90
N ASN A 47 -5.97 6.43 -19.65
CA ASN A 47 -6.28 5.13 -19.06
C ASN A 47 -5.06 4.53 -18.35
N THR A 48 -5.27 3.94 -17.17
CA THR A 48 -4.23 3.25 -16.40
C THR A 48 -3.75 1.99 -17.11
N TYR A 49 -4.68 1.21 -17.68
CA TYR A 49 -4.39 -0.08 -18.30
C TYR A 49 -3.52 0.03 -19.56
N GLU A 50 -3.46 1.20 -20.21
CA GLU A 50 -2.58 1.45 -21.37
C GLU A 50 -1.10 1.32 -21.01
N TYR A 51 -0.75 1.61 -19.75
CA TYR A 51 0.63 1.60 -19.25
C TYR A 51 0.86 0.52 -18.19
N TYR A 52 -0.19 0.17 -17.43
CA TYR A 52 -0.12 -0.71 -16.27
C TYR A 52 -1.31 -1.70 -16.29
N PRO A 53 -1.13 -2.90 -16.90
CA PRO A 53 -2.24 -3.80 -17.24
C PRO A 53 -3.14 -4.29 -16.09
N THR A 54 -2.71 -4.15 -14.84
CA THR A 54 -3.45 -4.61 -13.64
C THR A 54 -3.83 -3.48 -12.69
N GLU A 55 -3.51 -2.24 -13.07
CA GLU A 55 -3.67 -1.07 -12.22
C GLU A 55 -5.14 -0.67 -12.07
N ASP A 56 -5.95 -0.85 -13.11
CA ASP A 56 -7.41 -0.65 -13.06
C ASP A 56 -8.08 -1.51 -11.98
N LEU A 57 -7.68 -2.78 -11.85
CA LEU A 57 -8.20 -3.71 -10.85
C LEU A 57 -7.79 -3.30 -9.44
N THR A 58 -6.51 -3.05 -9.23
CA THR A 58 -5.97 -2.72 -7.90
C THR A 58 -6.44 -1.33 -7.45
N SER A 59 -6.41 -0.34 -8.33
CA SER A 59 -6.97 0.99 -8.08
C SER A 59 -8.45 0.93 -7.71
N THR A 60 -9.26 0.17 -8.45
CA THR A 60 -10.70 0.07 -8.15
C THR A 60 -10.96 -0.54 -6.77
N ALA A 61 -10.29 -1.64 -6.44
CA ALA A 61 -10.42 -2.27 -5.13
C ALA A 61 -10.00 -1.30 -4.01
N ILE A 62 -8.85 -0.64 -4.16
CA ILE A 62 -8.33 0.32 -3.17
C ILE A 62 -9.24 1.53 -3.02
N CYS A 63 -9.81 2.06 -4.11
CA CYS A 63 -10.76 3.17 -4.05
C CYS A 63 -12.00 2.80 -3.25
N LEU A 64 -12.60 1.62 -3.48
CA LEU A 64 -13.72 1.14 -2.66
C LEU A 64 -13.35 1.03 -1.17
N ILE A 65 -12.16 0.50 -0.86
CA ILE A 65 -11.65 0.39 0.51
C ILE A 65 -11.51 1.78 1.15
N GLY A 66 -10.88 2.73 0.46
CA GLY A 66 -10.69 4.11 0.95
C GLY A 66 -11.99 4.87 1.16
N ILE A 67 -12.91 4.78 0.18
CA ILE A 67 -14.22 5.47 0.20
C ILE A 67 -15.07 4.96 1.36
N THR A 68 -15.16 3.64 1.52
CA THR A 68 -15.92 3.05 2.63
C THR A 68 -15.28 3.35 3.98
N ARG A 69 -13.94 3.34 4.08
CA ARG A 69 -13.23 3.68 5.33
C ARG A 69 -13.51 5.11 5.77
N ALA A 70 -13.51 6.04 4.81
CA ALA A 70 -13.74 7.46 5.05
C ALA A 70 -15.23 7.82 5.14
N GLN A 71 -16.15 6.85 4.97
CA GLN A 71 -17.60 7.07 4.92
C GLN A 71 -18.01 8.17 3.92
N ILE A 72 -17.31 8.25 2.78
CA ILE A 72 -17.68 9.19 1.72
C ILE A 72 -18.97 8.70 1.08
N ALA A 73 -19.97 9.60 1.00
CA ALA A 73 -21.24 9.33 0.33
C ALA A 73 -21.00 8.98 -1.14
N PRO A 74 -21.33 7.77 -1.63
CA PRO A 74 -21.05 7.34 -3.00
C PRO A 74 -21.62 8.29 -4.07
N GLU A 75 -22.77 8.88 -3.80
CA GLU A 75 -23.48 9.82 -4.67
C GLU A 75 -22.67 11.09 -4.92
N SER A 76 -21.81 11.48 -3.97
CA SER A 76 -20.93 12.64 -4.15
C SER A 76 -19.84 12.40 -5.20
N LEU A 77 -19.50 11.12 -5.44
CA LEU A 77 -18.49 10.66 -6.41
C LEU A 77 -19.12 10.13 -7.70
N ASP A 78 -20.45 10.19 -7.84
CA ASP A 78 -21.20 9.52 -8.91
C ASP A 78 -20.93 8.00 -8.97
N LEU A 79 -20.69 7.39 -7.80
CA LEU A 79 -20.34 5.98 -7.62
C LEU A 79 -21.57 5.14 -7.25
N ASP A 80 -21.75 4.02 -7.94
CA ASP A 80 -22.59 2.91 -7.50
C ASP A 80 -21.68 1.79 -6.99
N ILE A 81 -21.66 1.57 -5.67
CA ILE A 81 -20.78 0.56 -5.04
C ILE A 81 -21.06 -0.84 -5.60
N GLN A 82 -22.33 -1.21 -5.75
CA GLN A 82 -22.68 -2.57 -6.16
C GLN A 82 -22.30 -2.81 -7.63
N GLN A 83 -22.55 -1.83 -8.48
CA GLN A 83 -22.17 -1.92 -9.89
C GLN A 83 -20.65 -1.96 -10.06
N THR A 84 -19.90 -1.14 -9.31
CA THR A 84 -18.44 -1.15 -9.33
C THR A 84 -17.87 -2.47 -8.80
N LEU A 85 -18.47 -3.09 -7.77
CA LEU A 85 -18.08 -4.42 -7.32
C LEU A 85 -18.27 -5.49 -8.40
N GLU A 86 -19.42 -5.51 -9.09
CA GLU A 86 -19.65 -6.46 -10.19
C GLU A 86 -18.63 -6.27 -11.32
N SER A 87 -18.37 -5.01 -11.71
CA SER A 87 -17.32 -4.69 -12.69
C SER A 87 -15.94 -5.16 -12.22
N LEU A 88 -15.60 -5.00 -10.94
CA LEU A 88 -14.33 -5.45 -10.35
C LEU A 88 -14.18 -6.97 -10.41
N TYR A 89 -15.24 -7.74 -10.11
CA TYR A 89 -15.21 -9.21 -10.18
C TYR A 89 -14.99 -9.69 -11.61
N ASP A 90 -15.69 -9.10 -12.58
CA ASP A 90 -15.53 -9.43 -13.98
C ASP A 90 -14.14 -9.02 -14.50
N LEU A 91 -13.61 -7.88 -14.02
CA LEU A 91 -12.26 -7.43 -14.35
C LEU A 91 -11.19 -8.40 -13.84
N SER A 92 -11.34 -8.93 -12.61
CA SER A 92 -10.46 -9.96 -12.06
C SER A 92 -10.31 -11.16 -13.00
N LYS A 93 -11.45 -11.66 -13.50
CA LYS A 93 -11.47 -12.79 -14.42
C LYS A 93 -10.79 -12.45 -15.76
N LYS A 94 -10.97 -11.23 -16.26
CA LYS A 94 -10.37 -10.75 -17.52
C LYS A 94 -8.86 -10.57 -17.42
N ARG A 95 -8.35 -10.06 -16.29
CA ARG A 95 -6.92 -9.77 -16.10
C ARG A 95 -6.09 -11.00 -15.74
N HIS A 96 -6.72 -12.06 -15.26
CA HIS A 96 -6.03 -13.27 -14.77
C HIS A 96 -4.94 -12.95 -13.73
N TYR A 97 -5.13 -11.87 -12.96
CA TYR A 97 -4.13 -11.38 -12.01
C TYR A 97 -4.46 -11.88 -10.60
N ALA A 98 -3.92 -13.05 -10.26
CA ALA A 98 -4.12 -13.68 -8.96
C ALA A 98 -3.66 -12.81 -7.78
N GLY A 99 -2.60 -12.02 -7.94
CA GLY A 99 -2.06 -11.17 -6.89
C GLY A 99 -3.01 -10.07 -6.41
N GLY A 100 -3.90 -9.60 -7.28
CA GLY A 100 -4.91 -8.59 -6.93
C GLY A 100 -6.09 -9.15 -6.13
N PHE A 101 -6.24 -10.47 -6.04
CA PHE A 101 -7.42 -11.07 -5.42
C PHE A 101 -7.58 -10.71 -3.94
N GLY A 102 -6.47 -10.55 -3.20
CA GLY A 102 -6.52 -10.12 -1.80
C GLY A 102 -7.19 -8.76 -1.59
N LEU A 103 -6.92 -7.79 -2.48
CA LEU A 103 -7.58 -6.49 -2.46
C LEU A 103 -9.07 -6.60 -2.80
N ILE A 104 -9.45 -7.50 -3.71
CA ILE A 104 -10.85 -7.76 -4.04
C ILE A 104 -11.58 -8.35 -2.84
N VAL A 105 -10.99 -9.33 -2.14
CA VAL A 105 -11.56 -9.88 -0.90
C VAL A 105 -11.76 -8.78 0.14
N TRP A 106 -10.78 -7.89 0.30
CA TRP A 106 -10.89 -6.76 1.22
C TRP A 106 -12.03 -5.81 0.81
N ALA A 107 -12.05 -5.31 -0.43
CA ALA A 107 -13.10 -4.43 -0.93
C ALA A 107 -14.50 -5.08 -0.80
N ASN A 108 -14.62 -6.35 -1.17
CA ASN A 108 -15.85 -7.13 -1.02
C ASN A 108 -16.30 -7.19 0.45
N ALA A 109 -15.40 -7.48 1.39
CA ALA A 109 -15.74 -7.57 2.80
C ALA A 109 -16.24 -6.22 3.36
N VAL A 110 -15.55 -5.13 3.07
CA VAL A 110 -15.92 -3.80 3.64
C VAL A 110 -17.14 -3.17 2.97
N CYS A 111 -17.47 -3.59 1.75
CA CYS A 111 -18.71 -3.23 1.06
C CYS A 111 -19.86 -4.22 1.33
N ASN A 112 -19.67 -5.21 2.20
CA ASN A 112 -20.63 -6.27 2.49
C ASN A 112 -21.14 -7.02 1.23
N GLY A 113 -20.22 -7.38 0.35
CA GLY A 113 -20.49 -8.12 -0.88
C GLY A 113 -20.71 -9.63 -0.67
N LEU A 114 -20.29 -10.39 -1.67
CA LEU A 114 -20.48 -11.84 -1.77
C LEU A 114 -19.79 -12.61 -0.64
N ASP A 115 -20.23 -13.83 -0.36
CA ASP A 115 -19.45 -14.76 0.46
C ASP A 115 -18.16 -15.20 -0.26
N ILE A 116 -17.17 -15.65 0.50
CA ILE A 116 -15.83 -15.98 -0.03
C ILE A 116 -15.84 -17.13 -1.05
N GLU A 117 -16.77 -18.09 -0.97
CA GLU A 117 -16.85 -19.21 -1.92
C GLU A 117 -17.42 -18.72 -3.26
N THR A 118 -18.50 -17.93 -3.23
CA THR A 118 -19.06 -17.28 -4.43
C THR A 118 -18.08 -16.30 -5.06
N LEU A 119 -17.35 -15.52 -4.25
CA LEU A 119 -16.36 -14.56 -4.74
C LEU A 119 -15.20 -15.26 -5.48
N GLN A 120 -14.66 -16.34 -4.92
CA GLN A 120 -13.65 -17.19 -5.57
C GLN A 120 -14.12 -17.68 -6.94
N PHE A 121 -15.36 -18.18 -7.00
CA PHE A 121 -15.97 -18.62 -8.25
C PHE A 121 -16.13 -17.48 -9.28
N ARG A 122 -16.64 -16.31 -8.86
CA ARG A 122 -16.83 -15.15 -9.75
C ARG A 122 -15.51 -14.62 -10.30
N CYS A 123 -14.48 -14.56 -9.47
CA CYS A 123 -13.16 -14.05 -9.85
C CYS A 123 -12.29 -15.09 -10.57
N GLY A 124 -12.67 -16.37 -10.54
CA GLY A 124 -11.88 -17.47 -11.13
C GLY A 124 -10.60 -17.78 -10.37
N VAL A 125 -10.60 -17.61 -9.04
CA VAL A 125 -9.45 -17.86 -8.16
C VAL A 125 -9.84 -18.96 -7.16
N SER A 126 -8.98 -19.96 -6.98
CA SER A 126 -9.16 -21.02 -5.97
C SER A 126 -8.09 -20.89 -4.88
N LEU A 127 -8.54 -20.96 -3.62
CA LEU A 127 -7.70 -21.02 -2.43
C LEU A 127 -7.62 -22.44 -1.82
N ASP A 128 -8.06 -23.47 -2.54
CA ASP A 128 -8.05 -24.87 -2.04
C ASP A 128 -6.64 -25.34 -1.64
N ASN A 129 -5.62 -24.83 -2.33
CA ASN A 129 -4.22 -24.98 -1.96
C ASN A 129 -3.59 -23.62 -1.68
N ILE A 130 -4.07 -22.97 -0.62
CA ILE A 130 -3.62 -21.63 -0.22
C ILE A 130 -2.10 -21.55 0.01
N SER A 131 -1.44 -22.60 0.53
CA SER A 131 0.02 -22.57 0.70
C SER A 131 0.76 -22.44 -0.63
N LYS A 132 0.33 -23.19 -1.66
CA LYS A 132 0.90 -23.05 -3.02
C LYS A 132 0.56 -21.70 -3.63
N HIS A 133 -0.66 -21.21 -3.40
CA HIS A 133 -1.08 -19.90 -3.86
C HIS A 133 -0.17 -18.80 -3.27
N CYS A 134 0.00 -18.76 -1.94
CA CYS A 134 0.87 -17.80 -1.27
C CYS A 134 2.32 -17.89 -1.74
N ALA A 135 2.86 -19.09 -1.94
CA ALA A 135 4.22 -19.28 -2.43
C ALA A 135 4.46 -18.66 -3.83
N SER A 136 3.42 -18.58 -4.66
CA SER A 136 3.48 -17.97 -6.00
C SER A 136 3.37 -16.45 -6.02
N LEU A 137 2.99 -15.84 -4.90
CA LEU A 137 2.77 -14.40 -4.76
C LEU A 137 4.02 -13.67 -4.24
N THR A 138 4.13 -12.39 -4.60
CA THR A 138 5.00 -11.45 -3.90
C THR A 138 4.52 -11.21 -2.47
N THR A 139 5.37 -10.67 -1.61
CA THR A 139 5.03 -10.44 -0.21
C THR A 139 3.93 -9.40 -0.04
N MET A 140 3.94 -8.35 -0.85
CA MET A 140 2.84 -7.40 -0.96
C MET A 140 1.50 -8.11 -1.26
N GLU A 141 1.47 -9.02 -2.24
CA GLU A 141 0.23 -9.71 -2.63
C GLU A 141 -0.25 -10.70 -1.55
N VAL A 142 0.66 -11.42 -0.87
CA VAL A 142 0.30 -12.23 0.32
C VAL A 142 -0.26 -11.34 1.43
N SER A 143 0.32 -10.15 1.63
CA SER A 143 -0.15 -9.19 2.62
C SER A 143 -1.55 -8.65 2.30
N TRP A 144 -1.85 -8.39 1.03
CA TRP A 144 -3.20 -8.05 0.58
C TRP A 144 -4.18 -9.20 0.81
N LEU A 145 -3.78 -10.44 0.52
CA LEU A 145 -4.60 -11.61 0.78
C LEU A 145 -4.91 -11.78 2.27
N ALA A 146 -3.89 -11.68 3.13
CA ALA A 146 -4.07 -11.72 4.58
C ALA A 146 -4.97 -10.57 5.08
N SER A 147 -4.80 -9.36 4.57
CA SER A 147 -5.65 -8.21 4.93
C SER A 147 -7.11 -8.42 4.54
N GLY A 148 -7.36 -8.94 3.32
CA GLY A 148 -8.71 -9.27 2.86
C GLY A 148 -9.35 -10.38 3.68
N LEU A 149 -8.62 -11.48 3.94
CA LEU A 149 -9.11 -12.59 4.76
C LEU A 149 -9.38 -12.16 6.21
N ALA A 150 -8.59 -11.25 6.79
CA ALA A 150 -8.84 -10.70 8.11
C ALA A 150 -10.15 -9.89 8.15
N HIS A 151 -10.43 -9.07 7.14
CA HIS A 151 -11.69 -8.33 7.03
C HIS A 151 -12.87 -9.26 6.78
N GLU A 152 -12.69 -10.28 5.94
CA GLU A 152 -13.72 -11.30 5.71
C GLU A 152 -14.02 -12.10 6.97
N LEU A 153 -13.00 -12.43 7.77
CA LEU A 153 -13.17 -13.07 9.07
C LEU A 153 -13.92 -12.17 10.05
N LYS A 154 -13.59 -10.87 10.12
CA LYS A 154 -14.33 -9.89 10.93
C LYS A 154 -15.81 -9.84 10.53
N ARG A 155 -16.09 -9.84 9.22
CA ARG A 155 -17.45 -9.74 8.68
C ARG A 155 -18.27 -11.00 8.90
N SER A 156 -17.69 -12.17 8.62
CA SER A 156 -18.43 -13.44 8.54
C SER A 156 -18.31 -14.33 9.77
N GLY A 157 -17.22 -14.19 10.56
CA GLY A 157 -16.89 -15.11 11.65
C GLY A 157 -16.57 -16.55 11.18
N ASN A 158 -16.32 -16.78 9.90
CA ASN A 158 -16.22 -18.12 9.32
C ASN A 158 -14.88 -18.82 9.63
N ASP A 159 -14.95 -20.04 10.17
CA ASP A 159 -13.78 -20.84 10.52
C ASP A 159 -12.88 -21.24 9.33
N LYS A 160 -13.46 -21.46 8.13
CA LYS A 160 -12.67 -21.70 6.92
C LYS A 160 -11.86 -20.46 6.55
N THR A 161 -12.45 -19.27 6.66
CA THR A 161 -11.74 -18.01 6.43
C THR A 161 -10.61 -17.83 7.43
N ARG A 162 -10.83 -18.18 8.71
CA ARG A 162 -9.77 -18.20 9.73
C ARG A 162 -8.63 -19.15 9.34
N ALA A 163 -8.93 -20.37 8.92
CA ALA A 163 -7.91 -21.32 8.50
C ALA A 163 -7.08 -20.80 7.30
N LEU A 164 -7.73 -20.14 6.33
CA LEU A 164 -7.05 -19.51 5.21
C LEU A 164 -6.14 -18.36 5.68
N LEU A 165 -6.64 -17.50 6.58
CA LEU A 165 -5.87 -16.40 7.16
C LEU A 165 -4.63 -16.91 7.90
N ASP A 166 -4.79 -17.96 8.72
CA ASP A 166 -3.70 -18.52 9.51
C ASP A 166 -2.56 -19.01 8.60
N VAL A 167 -2.85 -19.60 7.43
CA VAL A 167 -1.82 -20.00 6.46
C VAL A 167 -1.14 -18.79 5.81
N ALA A 168 -1.88 -17.76 5.43
CA ALA A 168 -1.28 -16.55 4.84
C ALA A 168 -0.38 -15.81 5.85
N VAL A 169 -0.78 -15.79 7.12
CA VAL A 169 -0.01 -15.18 8.22
C VAL A 169 1.24 -16.00 8.54
N ASP A 170 1.12 -17.34 8.55
CA ASP A 170 2.27 -18.24 8.70
C ASP A 170 3.32 -18.02 7.60
N GLU A 171 2.89 -17.85 6.34
CA GLU A 171 3.78 -17.50 5.23
C GLU A 171 4.51 -16.17 5.48
N LEU A 172 3.82 -15.13 5.95
CA LEU A 172 4.45 -13.83 6.23
C LEU A 172 5.47 -13.92 7.37
N ILE A 173 5.10 -14.58 8.48
CA ILE A 173 5.90 -14.63 9.70
C ILE A 173 7.04 -15.64 9.62
N ASN A 174 6.77 -16.84 9.14
CA ASN A 174 7.69 -17.98 9.24
C ASN A 174 8.47 -18.25 7.95
N VAL A 175 8.05 -17.67 6.81
CA VAL A 175 8.75 -17.85 5.51
C VAL A 175 9.42 -16.56 5.05
N ARG A 176 8.73 -15.41 5.11
CA ARG A 176 9.19 -14.17 4.48
C ARG A 176 9.92 -13.23 5.43
N PHE A 177 9.54 -13.19 6.70
CA PHE A 177 10.17 -12.34 7.69
C PHE A 177 11.59 -12.78 8.07
N GLN A 178 12.54 -11.85 7.94
CA GLN A 178 13.94 -12.03 8.29
C GLN A 178 14.18 -11.42 9.66
N LYS A 179 14.00 -12.24 10.71
CA LYS A 179 14.07 -11.82 12.12
C LYS A 179 15.36 -11.05 12.48
N GLU A 180 16.50 -11.45 11.93
CA GLU A 180 17.79 -10.81 12.19
C GLU A 180 17.84 -9.34 11.72
N HIS A 181 17.09 -9.01 10.67
CA HIS A 181 17.15 -7.71 10.03
C HIS A 181 15.86 -6.90 10.12
N GLY A 182 14.79 -7.46 10.69
CA GLY A 182 13.51 -6.76 10.86
C GLY A 182 12.85 -6.40 9.54
N ALA A 183 12.99 -7.22 8.49
CA ALA A 183 12.44 -6.93 7.16
C ALA A 183 11.90 -8.20 6.50
N VAL A 184 10.96 -8.06 5.56
CA VAL A 184 10.46 -9.18 4.76
C VAL A 184 11.11 -9.26 3.40
N SER A 185 11.31 -10.48 2.88
CA SER A 185 11.74 -10.72 1.50
C SER A 185 10.65 -10.31 0.50
N HIS A 186 11.00 -10.12 -0.77
CA HIS A 186 10.06 -9.85 -1.86
C HIS A 186 9.23 -11.07 -2.25
N THR A 187 9.84 -12.27 -2.24
CA THR A 187 9.19 -13.55 -2.54
C THR A 187 9.60 -14.63 -1.55
N SER A 188 8.87 -15.75 -1.54
CA SER A 188 9.27 -16.96 -0.81
C SER A 188 10.47 -17.65 -1.45
N ASP A 189 11.15 -18.52 -0.71
CA ASP A 189 12.17 -19.42 -1.25
C ASP A 189 11.59 -20.53 -2.14
N LYS A 190 10.28 -20.78 -2.04
CA LYS A 190 9.51 -21.76 -2.80
C LYS A 190 9.01 -21.23 -4.16
N SER A 191 9.26 -19.96 -4.50
CA SER A 191 8.72 -19.31 -5.71
C SER A 191 9.34 -19.76 -7.05
N GLY A 192 9.89 -20.98 -7.14
CA GLY A 192 10.27 -21.60 -8.41
C GLY A 192 11.54 -21.07 -9.10
N GLY A 193 12.43 -20.37 -8.38
CA GLY A 193 13.74 -19.97 -8.90
C GLY A 193 14.53 -19.17 -7.86
N HIS A 194 15.85 -19.32 -7.83
CA HIS A 194 16.76 -18.50 -7.01
C HIS A 194 16.81 -17.06 -7.55
N ASP A 195 15.68 -16.35 -7.48
CA ASP A 195 15.62 -14.97 -7.91
C ASP A 195 16.48 -14.14 -6.96
N VAL A 196 17.52 -13.51 -7.51
CA VAL A 196 18.40 -12.63 -6.75
C VAL A 196 17.61 -11.44 -6.18
N ARG A 197 16.49 -11.07 -6.84
CA ARG A 197 15.54 -10.07 -6.36
C ARG A 197 14.75 -10.51 -5.14
N ARG A 198 14.71 -11.80 -4.77
CA ARG A 198 13.91 -12.27 -3.63
C ARG A 198 14.21 -11.49 -2.36
N TRP A 199 15.44 -11.03 -2.17
CA TRP A 199 15.86 -10.30 -0.98
C TRP A 199 15.63 -8.79 -1.07
N ILE A 200 15.41 -8.27 -2.28
CA ILE A 200 15.24 -6.85 -2.55
C ILE A 200 13.75 -6.56 -2.62
N ALA A 201 13.16 -6.35 -1.44
CA ALA A 201 11.76 -6.04 -1.26
C ALA A 201 11.51 -4.56 -1.50
N ASN A 202 10.33 -4.20 -2.00
CA ASN A 202 9.92 -2.81 -2.12
C ASN A 202 9.26 -2.32 -0.81
N PHE A 203 9.00 -1.03 -0.71
CA PHE A 203 8.26 -0.45 0.42
C PHE A 203 6.90 -1.12 0.64
N ALA A 204 6.18 -1.43 -0.44
CA ALA A 204 4.85 -2.04 -0.35
C ALA A 204 4.90 -3.42 0.30
N ASP A 205 5.92 -4.24 0.03
CA ASP A 205 6.13 -5.53 0.69
C ASP A 205 6.19 -5.35 2.21
N GLN A 206 6.93 -4.35 2.70
CA GLN A 206 7.08 -4.10 4.14
C GLN A 206 5.80 -3.54 4.76
N VAL A 207 5.27 -2.45 4.19
CA VAL A 207 4.19 -1.68 4.81
C VAL A 207 2.87 -2.44 4.84
N TYR A 208 2.56 -3.19 3.78
CA TYR A 208 1.36 -4.03 3.78
C TYR A 208 1.53 -5.24 4.70
N THR A 209 2.73 -5.77 4.91
CA THR A 209 2.94 -6.81 5.93
C THR A 209 2.70 -6.26 7.33
N ILE A 210 3.21 -5.06 7.66
CA ILE A 210 2.91 -4.39 8.95
C ILE A 210 1.40 -4.32 9.16
N GLN A 211 0.69 -3.78 8.16
CA GLN A 211 -0.76 -3.58 8.22
C GLN A 211 -1.52 -4.92 8.34
N ALA A 212 -1.20 -5.91 7.50
CA ALA A 212 -1.87 -7.21 7.50
C ALA A 212 -1.71 -7.92 8.84
N LEU A 213 -0.50 -7.93 9.40
CA LEU A 213 -0.21 -8.56 10.68
C LEU A 213 -0.87 -7.81 11.85
N ALA A 214 -0.96 -6.49 11.78
CA ALA A 214 -1.71 -5.70 12.77
C ALA A 214 -3.21 -6.02 12.72
N PHE A 215 -3.80 -6.11 11.52
CA PHE A 215 -5.19 -6.54 11.35
C PHE A 215 -5.43 -7.94 11.92
N THR A 216 -4.55 -8.89 11.61
CA THR A 216 -4.61 -10.24 12.18
C THR A 216 -4.55 -10.20 13.71
N ALA A 217 -3.58 -9.48 14.29
CA ALA A 217 -3.46 -9.37 15.74
C ALA A 217 -4.76 -8.86 16.40
N ILE A 218 -5.43 -7.87 15.79
CA ILE A 218 -6.69 -7.33 16.30
C ILE A 218 -7.82 -8.37 16.26
N VAL A 219 -8.02 -9.02 15.11
CA VAL A 219 -9.18 -9.91 14.87
C VAL A 219 -9.00 -11.31 15.46
N THR A 220 -7.76 -11.81 15.58
CA THR A 220 -7.49 -13.16 16.10
C THR A 220 -6.81 -13.18 17.46
N LYS A 221 -6.38 -12.03 18.01
CA LYS A 221 -5.58 -11.93 19.24
C LYS A 221 -4.24 -12.68 19.11
N ASN A 222 -3.60 -12.53 17.96
CA ASN A 222 -2.31 -13.15 17.66
C ASN A 222 -1.15 -12.23 18.07
N ASP A 223 -0.58 -12.48 19.24
CA ASP A 223 0.56 -11.72 19.79
C ASP A 223 1.81 -11.81 18.90
N GLN A 224 2.05 -12.94 18.24
CA GLN A 224 3.20 -13.11 17.35
C GLN A 224 3.08 -12.21 16.12
N ALA A 225 1.88 -12.09 15.54
CA ALA A 225 1.62 -11.19 14.43
C ALA A 225 1.88 -9.73 14.83
N GLN A 226 1.43 -9.32 16.02
CA GLN A 226 1.73 -7.98 16.56
C GLN A 226 3.24 -7.75 16.70
N GLN A 227 3.97 -8.69 17.33
CA GLN A 227 5.41 -8.56 17.56
C GLN A 227 6.22 -8.46 16.26
N VAL A 228 5.85 -9.25 15.24
CA VAL A 228 6.53 -9.22 13.94
C VAL A 228 6.20 -7.92 13.20
N SER A 229 4.94 -7.46 13.26
CA SER A 229 4.54 -6.16 12.71
C SER A 229 5.36 -5.02 13.33
N ASP A 230 5.51 -5.03 14.66
CA ASP A 230 6.30 -4.03 15.41
C ASP A 230 7.79 -4.06 15.03
N ALA A 231 8.37 -5.25 14.86
CA ALA A 231 9.76 -5.39 14.45
C ALA A 231 10.03 -4.83 13.03
N ILE A 232 9.11 -5.05 12.09
CA ILE A 232 9.21 -4.51 10.72
C ILE A 232 9.05 -2.98 10.75
N ALA A 233 8.05 -2.48 11.48
CA ALA A 233 7.82 -1.04 11.63
C ALA A 233 9.02 -0.32 12.25
N ALA A 234 9.58 -0.86 13.34
CA ALA A 234 10.76 -0.32 14.00
C ALA A 234 11.95 -0.23 13.03
N LYS A 235 12.16 -1.26 12.19
CA LYS A 235 13.24 -1.23 11.21
C LYS A 235 13.01 -0.20 10.11
N MET A 236 11.79 -0.10 9.60
CA MET A 236 11.46 0.91 8.60
C MET A 236 11.68 2.32 9.16
N VAL A 237 11.26 2.58 10.40
CA VAL A 237 11.46 3.86 11.08
C VAL A 237 12.94 4.15 11.32
N GLU A 238 13.75 3.16 11.69
CA GLU A 238 15.21 3.29 11.81
C GLU A 238 15.86 3.73 10.49
N LEU A 239 15.36 3.22 9.36
CA LEU A 239 15.85 3.50 8.02
C LEU A 239 15.22 4.75 7.38
N GLN A 240 14.20 5.34 8.00
CA GLN A 240 13.52 6.52 7.45
C GLN A 240 14.52 7.64 7.18
N GLY A 241 14.36 8.31 6.04
CA GLY A 241 15.25 9.42 5.67
C GLY A 241 15.11 10.62 6.58
N ASP A 242 16.08 11.53 6.51
CA ASP A 242 16.21 12.72 7.34
C ASP A 242 15.07 13.73 7.17
N LYS A 243 14.40 13.72 6.02
CA LYS A 243 13.20 14.50 5.70
C LYS A 243 11.91 13.70 5.85
N GLY A 244 11.97 12.47 6.37
CA GLY A 244 10.82 11.60 6.56
C GLY A 244 10.59 10.58 5.44
N GLN A 245 11.52 10.45 4.50
CA GLN A 245 11.36 9.61 3.33
C GLN A 245 11.18 8.14 3.67
N TRP A 246 10.21 7.53 3.00
CA TRP A 246 10.11 6.08 2.90
C TRP A 246 10.73 5.60 1.59
N TRP A 247 11.84 4.90 1.72
CA TRP A 247 12.66 4.46 0.60
C TRP A 247 12.00 3.37 -0.25
N TRP A 248 12.41 3.28 -1.51
CA TRP A 248 11.81 2.38 -2.48
C TRP A 248 12.12 0.90 -2.21
N HIS A 249 13.39 0.53 -2.08
CA HIS A 249 13.80 -0.86 -1.85
C HIS A 249 14.55 -1.05 -0.53
N TYR A 250 14.30 -2.20 0.09
CA TYR A 250 14.93 -2.70 1.31
C TYR A 250 15.60 -4.05 1.02
N ASP A 251 16.83 -4.22 1.50
CA ASP A 251 17.55 -5.49 1.44
C ASP A 251 17.20 -6.31 2.69
N ALA A 252 16.27 -7.25 2.58
CA ALA A 252 15.83 -8.10 3.69
C ALA A 252 16.94 -9.03 4.20
N LYS A 253 17.97 -9.29 3.38
CA LYS A 253 19.13 -10.11 3.76
C LYS A 253 20.17 -9.33 4.56
N ARG A 254 20.16 -8.01 4.51
CA ARG A 254 21.18 -7.17 5.17
C ARG A 254 20.63 -6.04 6.04
N GLY A 255 19.32 -5.78 5.98
CA GLY A 255 18.65 -4.75 6.75
C GLY A 255 18.99 -3.32 6.34
N GLY A 256 19.29 -3.07 5.05
CA GLY A 256 19.67 -1.74 4.54
C GLY A 256 18.82 -1.29 3.35
N VAL A 257 19.13 -0.10 2.82
CA VAL A 257 18.40 0.51 1.69
C VAL A 257 19.28 0.50 0.43
N PRO A 258 19.18 -0.54 -0.42
CA PRO A 258 19.99 -0.63 -1.64
C PRO A 258 19.56 0.35 -2.73
N GLN A 259 18.34 0.91 -2.65
CA GLN A 259 17.84 1.89 -3.60
C GLN A 259 16.81 2.82 -2.94
N PRO A 260 17.20 4.06 -2.59
CA PRO A 260 16.33 5.02 -1.93
C PRO A 260 15.15 5.51 -2.79
N TYR A 261 15.42 5.90 -4.04
CA TYR A 261 14.40 6.49 -4.92
C TYR A 261 13.80 5.47 -5.90
N SER A 262 12.54 5.65 -6.32
CA SER A 262 11.68 6.83 -6.11
C SER A 262 11.10 6.93 -4.69
N VAL A 263 10.98 8.16 -4.17
CA VAL A 263 10.23 8.44 -2.94
C VAL A 263 8.82 8.87 -3.34
N TYR A 264 7.83 8.10 -2.93
CA TYR A 264 6.44 8.30 -3.34
C TYR A 264 5.64 9.07 -2.31
N SER A 265 4.79 9.99 -2.80
CA SER A 265 3.84 10.75 -1.99
C SER A 265 2.84 9.84 -1.30
N VAL A 266 2.28 8.85 -2.00
CA VAL A 266 1.35 7.87 -1.39
C VAL A 266 1.95 7.11 -0.21
N HIS A 267 3.26 6.86 -0.20
CA HIS A 267 3.94 6.28 0.96
C HIS A 267 3.94 7.25 2.15
N GLN A 268 4.07 8.55 1.85
CA GLN A 268 4.18 9.61 2.84
C GLN A 268 2.87 9.94 3.54
N HIS A 269 1.78 10.10 2.79
CA HIS A 269 0.49 10.57 3.34
C HIS A 269 -0.56 9.47 3.52
N GLY A 270 -0.39 8.31 2.87
CA GLY A 270 -1.36 7.22 2.89
C GLY A 270 -0.80 5.97 3.56
N MET A 271 0.10 5.27 2.88
CA MET A 271 0.46 3.89 3.19
C MET A 271 1.23 3.73 4.50
N ALA A 272 2.27 4.55 4.78
CA ALA A 272 2.96 4.44 6.07
C ALA A 272 2.05 4.85 7.23
N PRO A 273 1.35 6.01 7.20
CA PRO A 273 0.42 6.37 8.28
C PRO A 273 -0.63 5.30 8.56
N MET A 274 -1.29 4.74 7.54
CA MET A 274 -2.33 3.73 7.76
C MET A 274 -1.79 2.44 8.40
N ALA A 275 -0.60 1.98 8.01
CA ALA A 275 -0.02 0.75 8.55
C ALA A 275 0.50 0.96 9.99
N LEU A 276 1.18 2.07 10.25
CA LEU A 276 1.71 2.39 11.57
C LEU A 276 0.59 2.66 12.59
N ARG A 277 -0.51 3.29 12.16
CA ARG A 277 -1.71 3.42 13.01
C ARG A 277 -2.43 2.12 13.23
N ALA A 278 -2.48 1.23 12.23
CA ALA A 278 -3.04 -0.10 12.43
C ALA A 278 -2.24 -0.89 13.48
N LEU A 279 -0.91 -0.82 13.44
CA LEU A 279 -0.02 -1.39 14.45
C LEU A 279 -0.28 -0.81 15.84
N GLU A 280 -0.38 0.52 15.96
CA GLU A 280 -0.74 1.18 17.24
C GLU A 280 -2.09 0.66 17.78
N SER A 281 -3.12 0.56 16.93
CA SER A 281 -4.42 -0.01 17.29
C SER A 281 -4.36 -1.49 17.70
N ALA A 282 -3.37 -2.23 17.18
CA ALA A 282 -3.09 -3.61 17.58
C ALA A 282 -2.32 -3.71 18.91
N GLY A 283 -1.99 -2.58 19.56
CA GLY A 283 -1.22 -2.52 20.80
C GLY A 283 0.31 -2.46 20.60
N GLY A 284 0.77 -2.27 19.37
CA GLY A 284 2.19 -2.07 19.04
C GLY A 284 2.69 -0.66 19.35
N THR A 285 3.93 -0.39 18.98
CA THR A 285 4.61 0.88 19.23
C THR A 285 3.99 2.01 18.40
N ALA A 286 3.68 3.12 19.05
CA ALA A 286 3.24 4.34 18.37
C ALA A 286 4.43 5.05 17.71
N HIS A 287 4.39 5.23 16.39
CA HIS A 287 5.46 5.84 15.60
C HIS A 287 5.11 7.28 15.14
N GLU A 288 4.50 8.08 16.02
CA GLU A 288 3.98 9.42 15.71
C GLU A 288 5.02 10.32 15.01
N ASN A 289 6.25 10.38 15.52
CA ASN A 289 7.29 11.24 14.96
C ASN A 289 7.61 10.88 13.50
N ALA A 290 7.66 9.58 13.18
CA ALA A 290 7.92 9.11 11.83
C ALA A 290 6.76 9.47 10.89
N ILE A 291 5.52 9.36 11.35
CA ILE A 291 4.32 9.76 10.61
C ILE A 291 4.30 11.28 10.35
N VAL A 292 4.66 12.09 11.34
CA VAL A 292 4.75 13.56 11.20
C VAL A 292 5.82 13.94 10.17
N MET A 293 7.02 13.35 10.27
CA MET A 293 8.10 13.59 9.30
C MET A 293 7.69 13.18 7.88
N SER A 294 7.10 11.99 7.75
CA SER A 294 6.54 11.45 6.51
C SER A 294 5.62 12.46 5.82
N ARG A 295 4.63 13.02 6.52
CA ARG A 295 3.75 14.05 5.95
C ARG A 295 4.48 15.34 5.60
N SER A 296 5.43 15.78 6.44
CA SER A 296 6.17 17.02 6.21
C SER A 296 7.00 17.01 4.93
N TRP A 297 7.41 15.83 4.46
CA TRP A 297 8.13 15.66 3.18
C TRP A 297 7.34 16.22 1.98
N LEU A 298 6.01 16.23 2.02
CA LEU A 298 5.19 16.79 0.94
C LEU A 298 5.43 18.29 0.71
N ASP A 299 5.91 19.01 1.72
CA ASP A 299 6.27 20.44 1.64
C ASP A 299 7.80 20.67 1.74
N ASP A 300 8.54 19.78 2.41
CA ASP A 300 9.99 19.90 2.66
C ASP A 300 10.78 18.68 2.15
N ASN A 301 10.68 18.41 0.84
CA ASN A 301 11.46 17.37 0.16
C ASN A 301 12.81 17.88 -0.39
N GLU A 302 13.50 17.01 -1.12
CA GLU A 302 14.83 17.22 -1.68
C GLU A 302 14.86 18.26 -2.80
N LEU A 303 13.73 18.47 -3.48
CA LEU A 303 13.60 19.45 -4.56
C LEU A 303 13.11 20.82 -4.06
N GLY A 304 12.68 20.92 -2.79
CA GLY A 304 12.09 22.14 -2.23
C GLY A 304 10.80 22.56 -2.94
N VAL A 305 10.10 21.61 -3.56
CA VAL A 305 8.82 21.82 -4.25
C VAL A 305 7.67 21.31 -3.40
N LYS A 306 6.45 21.76 -3.67
CA LYS A 306 5.26 21.18 -3.03
C LYS A 306 4.78 20.00 -3.86
N MET A 307 4.49 18.89 -3.19
CA MET A 307 3.92 17.70 -3.83
C MET A 307 2.40 17.82 -4.03
N VAL A 308 1.73 18.60 -3.17
CA VAL A 308 0.31 18.94 -3.34
C VAL A 308 0.19 20.13 -4.30
N ASP A 309 -0.59 19.95 -5.37
CA ASP A 309 -0.84 20.96 -6.39
C ASP A 309 -2.33 21.32 -6.40
N PRO A 310 -2.74 22.47 -5.82
CA PRO A 310 -4.13 22.89 -5.84
C PRO A 310 -4.60 23.39 -7.21
N ASP A 311 -3.69 23.85 -8.08
CA ASP A 311 -4.02 24.35 -9.43
C ASP A 311 -4.33 23.19 -10.38
N GLN A 312 -3.67 22.05 -10.17
CA GLN A 312 -3.96 20.76 -10.77
C GLN A 312 -4.38 19.80 -9.67
N PRO A 313 -5.65 19.81 -9.21
CA PRO A 313 -6.10 19.30 -7.90
C PRO A 313 -5.66 17.85 -7.64
N THR A 314 -4.42 17.69 -7.21
CA THR A 314 -3.73 16.41 -7.15
C THR A 314 -2.55 16.45 -6.18
N ILE A 315 -2.02 15.25 -5.92
CA ILE A 315 -0.77 15.04 -5.20
C ILE A 315 0.16 14.34 -6.19
N TRP A 316 1.29 14.95 -6.51
CA TRP A 316 2.24 14.39 -7.48
C TRP A 316 2.89 13.13 -6.94
N ARG A 317 2.96 12.10 -7.76
CA ARG A 317 3.27 10.72 -7.36
C ARG A 317 4.58 10.55 -6.61
N SER A 318 5.68 11.13 -7.12
CA SER A 318 7.01 10.87 -6.53
C SER A 318 8.11 11.83 -6.97
N ILE A 319 9.23 11.76 -6.25
CA ILE A 319 10.53 12.27 -6.67
C ILE A 319 11.41 11.09 -7.06
N GLU A 320 12.04 11.17 -8.22
CA GLU A 320 12.79 10.06 -8.85
C GLU A 320 14.18 10.51 -9.33
N TYR A 321 15.04 9.53 -9.64
CA TYR A 321 16.33 9.79 -10.27
C TYR A 321 16.16 10.55 -11.60
N ASN A 322 16.93 11.62 -11.76
CA ASN A 322 17.11 12.30 -13.03
C ASN A 322 18.41 11.80 -13.68
N GLU A 323 18.32 10.67 -14.36
CA GLU A 323 19.48 10.01 -14.96
C GLU A 323 19.19 9.45 -16.36
N GLY A 324 20.25 9.23 -17.13
CA GLY A 324 20.17 8.57 -18.42
C GLY A 324 19.89 7.07 -18.27
N LYS A 325 19.31 6.46 -19.31
CA LYS A 325 18.90 5.03 -19.32
C LYS A 325 20.00 4.06 -18.86
N LEU A 326 21.25 4.28 -19.27
CA LEU A 326 22.38 3.40 -18.91
C LEU A 326 22.69 3.44 -17.41
N SER A 327 22.59 4.61 -16.79
CA SER A 327 22.78 4.80 -15.35
C SER A 327 21.66 4.13 -14.55
N ASP A 328 20.42 4.30 -14.99
CA ASP A 328 19.25 3.62 -14.39
C ASP A 328 19.40 2.09 -14.42
N ILE A 329 19.72 1.52 -15.58
CA ILE A 329 19.93 0.06 -15.72
C ILE A 329 21.06 -0.42 -14.82
N THR A 330 22.18 0.31 -14.80
CA THR A 330 23.35 -0.05 -14.00
C THR A 330 23.04 -0.02 -12.51
N ARG A 331 22.36 1.05 -12.05
CA ARG A 331 21.94 1.21 -10.65
C ARG A 331 20.99 0.10 -10.23
N LYS A 332 19.90 -0.13 -10.99
CA LYS A 332 18.94 -1.21 -10.73
C LYS A 332 19.63 -2.57 -10.66
N THR A 333 20.52 -2.87 -11.60
CA THR A 333 21.28 -4.13 -11.62
C THR A 333 22.15 -4.29 -10.38
N ARG A 334 22.87 -3.24 -9.97
CA ARG A 334 23.70 -3.28 -8.75
C ARG A 334 22.86 -3.49 -7.49
N SER A 335 21.71 -2.80 -7.38
CA SER A 335 20.79 -2.98 -6.25
C SER A 335 20.23 -4.41 -6.22
N LEU A 336 19.80 -4.95 -7.37
CA LEU A 336 19.29 -6.32 -7.48
C LEU A 336 20.35 -7.38 -7.15
N LEU A 337 21.61 -7.17 -7.53
CA LEU A 337 22.71 -8.09 -7.23
C LEU A 337 23.23 -7.96 -5.78
N GLY A 338 22.64 -7.08 -4.95
CA GLY A 338 23.16 -6.79 -3.62
C GLY A 338 24.59 -6.23 -3.66
N LEU A 339 24.94 -5.49 -4.71
CA LEU A 339 26.21 -4.77 -4.85
C LEU A 339 26.07 -3.29 -4.47
N ALA A 340 24.84 -2.83 -4.25
CA ALA A 340 24.56 -1.57 -3.58
C ALA A 340 24.69 -1.80 -2.05
N GLY A 341 25.45 -0.93 -1.38
CA GLY A 341 25.42 -0.85 0.08
C GLY A 341 24.17 -0.10 0.55
N ASP A 342 24.07 0.16 1.85
CA ASP A 342 23.03 1.05 2.38
C ASP A 342 23.24 2.48 1.84
N GLN A 343 22.20 3.03 1.23
CA GLN A 343 22.18 4.37 0.63
C GLN A 343 21.17 5.30 1.33
N SER A 344 20.56 4.87 2.44
CA SER A 344 19.55 5.64 3.20
C SER A 344 20.03 7.03 3.63
N ARG A 345 21.35 7.21 3.80
CA ARG A 345 22.00 8.47 4.24
C ARG A 345 22.96 9.06 3.20
N SER A 346 22.93 8.53 1.98
CA SER A 346 23.74 9.09 0.89
C SER A 346 23.22 10.47 0.49
N PRO A 347 24.09 11.40 0.05
CA PRO A 347 23.64 12.67 -0.51
C PRO A 347 22.63 12.46 -1.64
N ALA A 348 21.61 13.32 -1.71
CA ALA A 348 20.61 13.27 -2.76
C ALA A 348 21.28 13.41 -4.14
N PRO A 349 20.97 12.51 -5.10
CA PRO A 349 21.48 12.58 -6.46
C PRO A 349 20.78 13.71 -7.24
N ALA A 350 21.03 13.81 -8.56
CA ALA A 350 20.16 14.59 -9.42
C ALA A 350 18.77 13.96 -9.45
N LEU A 351 17.74 14.74 -9.11
CA LEU A 351 16.36 14.29 -8.96
C LEU A 351 15.42 15.08 -9.86
N LYS A 352 14.24 14.51 -10.12
CA LYS A 352 13.13 15.15 -10.85
C LYS A 352 11.80 14.72 -10.25
N MET A 353 10.78 15.54 -10.47
CA MET A 353 9.40 15.20 -10.09
C MET A 353 8.76 14.30 -11.15
N ASN A 354 7.93 13.36 -10.72
CA ASN A 354 7.06 12.56 -11.57
C ASN A 354 5.63 13.12 -11.50
N PHE A 355 5.17 13.70 -12.61
CA PHE A 355 3.84 14.33 -12.75
C PHE A 355 2.76 13.31 -13.12
N GLU A 356 2.67 12.24 -12.35
CA GLU A 356 1.63 11.22 -12.43
C GLU A 356 0.83 11.25 -11.13
N THR A 357 -0.44 10.85 -11.17
CA THR A 357 -1.23 10.51 -9.97
C THR A 357 -2.24 9.43 -10.35
N ARG A 358 -2.28 8.36 -9.55
CA ARG A 358 -3.18 7.22 -9.77
C ARG A 358 -4.34 7.25 -8.79
N PRO A 359 -5.50 6.64 -9.12
CA PRO A 359 -6.68 6.68 -8.25
C PRO A 359 -6.43 6.23 -6.82
N TYR A 360 -5.65 5.16 -6.64
CA TYR A 360 -5.35 4.63 -5.31
C TYR A 360 -4.60 5.62 -4.40
N GLU A 361 -3.92 6.63 -4.97
CA GLU A 361 -3.17 7.62 -4.20
C GLU A 361 -4.10 8.44 -3.32
N TRP A 362 -5.18 8.96 -3.90
CA TRP A 362 -6.22 9.67 -3.14
C TRP A 362 -6.96 8.74 -2.19
N ALA A 363 -7.26 7.51 -2.63
CA ALA A 363 -7.95 6.53 -1.80
C ALA A 363 -7.17 6.17 -0.52
N TRP A 364 -5.85 5.97 -0.62
CA TRP A 364 -5.02 5.75 0.57
C TRP A 364 -4.83 7.00 1.42
N CYS A 365 -4.84 8.19 0.81
CA CYS A 365 -4.84 9.44 1.56
C CYS A 365 -6.08 9.56 2.46
N ILE A 366 -7.28 9.36 1.91
CA ILE A 366 -8.53 9.44 2.68
C ILE A 366 -8.65 8.29 3.68
N TYR A 367 -8.13 7.10 3.36
CA TYR A 367 -8.12 5.96 4.29
C TYR A 367 -7.29 6.30 5.54
N ALA A 368 -6.07 6.81 5.35
CA ALA A 368 -5.21 7.25 6.45
C ALA A 368 -5.84 8.41 7.23
N GLY A 369 -6.41 9.40 6.53
CA GLY A 369 -7.11 10.52 7.17
C GLY A 369 -8.31 10.10 8.00
N ALA A 370 -9.05 9.08 7.57
CA ALA A 370 -10.17 8.53 8.32
C ALA A 370 -9.73 7.86 9.64
N ILE A 371 -8.59 7.15 9.63
CA ILE A 371 -7.99 6.59 10.85
C ILE A 371 -7.56 7.71 11.82
N GLU A 372 -6.88 8.73 11.30
CA GLU A 372 -6.38 9.86 12.10
C GLU A 372 -7.53 10.69 12.71
N ARG A 373 -8.67 10.75 12.02
CA ARG A 373 -9.92 11.35 12.52
C ARG A 373 -10.74 10.40 13.40
N LYS A 374 -10.30 9.16 13.60
CA LYS A 374 -10.99 8.12 14.37
C LYS A 374 -12.42 7.87 13.88
N ILE A 375 -12.64 7.97 12.57
CA ILE A 375 -13.87 7.48 11.95
C ILE A 375 -13.86 5.96 12.16
N ASP A 376 -14.92 5.36 12.67
CA ASP A 376 -14.98 3.91 12.92
C ASP A 376 -16.12 3.27 12.12
N PRO A 377 -15.86 2.85 10.86
CA PRO A 377 -16.84 2.15 10.06
C PRO A 377 -16.88 0.68 10.47
N THR A 378 -18.09 0.19 10.73
CA THR A 378 -18.39 -1.14 11.31
C THR A 378 -17.60 -2.31 10.72
N LEU A 379 -17.32 -2.29 9.41
CA LEU A 379 -16.70 -3.41 8.69
C LEU A 379 -15.19 -3.29 8.50
N HIS A 380 -14.57 -2.15 8.81
CA HIS A 380 -13.10 -2.03 8.81
C HIS A 380 -12.53 -2.45 10.17
N ILE A 381 -11.31 -2.97 10.19
CA ILE A 381 -10.68 -3.45 11.43
C ILE A 381 -10.16 -2.30 12.31
N VAL A 382 -9.66 -1.22 11.71
CA VAL A 382 -9.10 -0.03 12.37
C VAL A 382 -9.70 1.22 11.85
#